data_AF-A0A2A4NCX4-F1
#
_entry.id   AF-A0A2A4NCX4-F1
#
_cell.length_a   1.000
_cell.length_b   1.000
_cell.length_c   1.000
_cell.angle_alpha   90.00
_cell.angle_beta   90.00
_cell.angle_gamma   90.00
#
_symmetry.space_group_name_H-M   'P 1'
#
loop_
_entity.id
_entity.type
_entity.pdbx_description
1 polymer ?
#
loop_
_entity_poly.entity_id
_entity_poly.type
_entity_poly.pdbx_seq_one_letter_code
_entity_poly.pdbx_strand_id
1 'polypeptide(L)'
;MNYIRHLNGFFQHLEQDERMTAYHISLYLSCFQLWNLNRFKNPFSISRTEMMRLSRIGSVNTYARCIKQLHDWGYVEYSPAANLHSGSIISCIRFDICVETTSDTASDTLLPNTTNKSKESKSGIFKKETKKKLNGKNRLHASIDKDYSEPL
;
A
#
# COMPACT_ATOMS: atom_id res chain seq x y z
N MET A 1 20.45 -1.05 5.17
CA MET A 1 19.31 -0.64 4.33
C MET A 1 19.04 0.83 4.58
N ASN A 2 18.96 1.68 3.55
CA ASN A 2 18.51 3.05 3.76
C ASN A 2 16.99 3.11 3.56
N TYR A 3 16.25 3.30 4.66
CA TYR A 3 14.78 3.28 4.68
C TYR A 3 14.16 4.32 3.73
N ILE A 4 14.67 5.55 3.76
CA ILE A 4 14.12 6.68 2.98
C ILE A 4 14.41 6.46 1.50
N ARG A 5 15.65 6.10 1.14
CA ARG A 5 16.02 5.79 -0.25
C ARG A 5 15.23 4.63 -0.80
N HIS A 6 15.04 3.57 -0.01
CA HIS A 6 14.22 2.43 -0.40
C HIS A 6 12.78 2.82 -0.71
N LEU A 7 12.17 3.61 0.18
CA LEU A 7 10.78 4.00 0.02
C LEU A 7 10.59 4.92 -1.19
N ASN A 8 11.53 5.85 -1.41
CA ASN A 8 11.56 6.68 -2.62
C ASN A 8 11.73 5.83 -3.88
N GLY A 9 12.67 4.88 -3.88
CA GLY A 9 12.88 3.95 -4.99
C GLY A 9 11.65 3.08 -5.27
N PHE A 10 10.95 2.61 -4.22
CA PHE A 10 9.68 1.91 -4.35
C PHE A 10 8.62 2.79 -5.04
N PHE A 11 8.46 4.05 -4.62
CA PHE A 11 7.48 4.95 -5.24
C PHE A 11 7.82 5.28 -6.69
N GLN A 12 9.09 5.43 -7.04
CA GLN A 12 9.51 5.58 -8.43
C GLN A 12 9.14 4.36 -9.30
N HIS A 13 9.32 3.14 -8.78
CA HIS A 13 8.89 1.93 -9.48
C HIS A 13 7.36 1.84 -9.56
N LEU A 14 6.65 2.23 -8.49
CA LEU A 14 5.19 2.24 -8.42
C LEU A 14 4.57 3.17 -9.47
N GLU A 15 5.14 4.36 -9.69
CA GLU A 15 4.66 5.32 -10.69
C GLU A 15 4.68 4.75 -12.12
N GLN A 16 5.56 3.80 -12.40
CA GLN A 16 5.68 3.16 -13.71
C GLN A 16 4.87 1.86 -13.83
N ASP A 17 4.33 1.33 -12.73
CA ASP A 17 3.59 0.06 -12.71
C ASP A 17 2.08 0.28 -12.47
N GLU A 18 1.33 0.45 -13.55
CA GLU A 18 -0.12 0.65 -13.53
C GLU A 18 -0.92 -0.57 -13.03
N ARG A 19 -0.28 -1.75 -12.90
CA ARG A 19 -0.96 -2.98 -12.43
C ARG A 19 -1.18 -2.99 -10.91
N MET A 20 -0.44 -2.15 -10.19
CA MET A 20 -0.54 -1.97 -8.75
C MET A 20 -1.91 -1.40 -8.36
N THR A 21 -2.49 -1.92 -7.27
CA THR A 21 -3.75 -1.41 -6.71
C THR A 21 -3.48 -0.95 -5.28
N ALA A 22 -4.42 -0.22 -4.68
CA ALA A 22 -4.31 0.18 -3.28
C ALA A 22 -4.07 -1.01 -2.33
N TYR A 23 -4.63 -2.18 -2.64
CA TYR A 23 -4.38 -3.41 -1.87
C TYR A 23 -2.94 -3.89 -1.98
N HIS A 24 -2.35 -3.83 -3.18
CA HIS A 24 -0.94 -4.19 -3.37
C HIS A 24 -0.02 -3.26 -2.59
N ILE A 25 -0.26 -1.95 -2.69
CA ILE A 25 0.54 -0.93 -2.01
C ILE A 25 0.47 -1.11 -0.50
N SER A 26 -0.74 -1.28 0.05
CA SER A 26 -0.93 -1.48 1.49
C SER A 26 -0.27 -2.77 1.99
N LEU A 27 -0.36 -3.85 1.19
CA LEU A 27 0.27 -5.12 1.52
C LEU A 27 1.79 -5.03 1.49
N TYR A 28 2.37 -4.41 0.47
CA TYR A 28 3.80 -4.19 0.36
C TYR A 28 4.33 -3.33 1.53
N LEU A 29 3.65 -2.23 1.87
CA LEU A 29 4.05 -1.38 3.01
C LEU A 29 4.00 -2.15 4.33
N SER A 30 3.07 -3.08 4.49
CA SER A 30 3.02 -3.97 5.65
C SER A 30 4.21 -4.94 5.69
N CYS A 31 4.60 -5.51 4.55
CA CYS A 31 5.81 -6.32 4.43
C CYS A 31 7.05 -5.49 4.79
N PHE A 32 7.15 -4.28 4.25
CA PHE A 32 8.25 -3.36 4.50
C PHE A 32 8.36 -2.95 5.97
N GLN A 33 7.22 -2.70 6.63
CA GLN A 33 7.17 -2.42 8.07
C GLN A 33 7.71 -3.60 8.88
N LEU A 34 7.28 -4.82 8.59
CA LEU A 34 7.79 -6.01 9.28
C LEU A 34 9.29 -6.23 8.99
N TRP A 35 9.73 -5.99 7.77
CA TRP A 35 11.14 -6.08 7.40
C TRP A 35 12.00 -5.09 8.21
N ASN A 36 11.53 -3.85 8.36
CA ASN A 36 12.17 -2.83 9.20
C ASN A 36 12.24 -3.26 10.68
N LEU A 37 11.14 -3.79 11.23
CA LEU A 37 11.10 -4.31 12.61
C LEU A 37 12.10 -5.46 12.80
N ASN A 38 12.31 -6.28 11.76
CA ASN A 38 13.31 -7.35 11.73
C ASN A 38 14.72 -6.87 11.33
N ARG A 39 15.01 -5.56 11.46
CA ARG A 39 16.33 -4.96 11.16
C ARG A 39 16.80 -5.22 9.72
N PHE A 40 15.85 -5.29 8.79
CA PHE A 40 16.06 -5.57 7.38
C PHE A 40 16.74 -6.92 7.09
N LYS A 41 16.54 -7.92 7.95
CA LYS A 41 16.96 -9.29 7.68
C LYS A 41 16.05 -9.92 6.62
N ASN A 42 16.64 -10.45 5.56
CA ASN A 42 15.99 -11.32 4.59
C ASN A 42 16.57 -12.73 4.70
N PRO A 43 15.75 -13.78 4.59
CA PRO A 43 14.29 -13.74 4.62
C PRO A 43 13.74 -13.51 6.04
N PHE A 44 12.44 -13.24 6.17
CA PHE A 44 11.74 -13.19 7.45
C PHE A 44 10.39 -13.92 7.39
N SER A 45 9.94 -14.42 8.55
CA SER A 45 8.68 -15.15 8.67
C SER A 45 7.49 -14.21 8.83
N ILE A 46 6.38 -14.53 8.17
CA ILE A 46 5.12 -13.81 8.26
C ILE A 46 3.96 -14.76 8.58
N SER A 47 2.98 -14.25 9.32
CA SER A 47 1.68 -14.88 9.49
C SER A 47 0.67 -14.22 8.55
N ARG A 48 -0.11 -15.03 7.83
CA ARG A 48 -1.17 -14.52 6.96
C ARG A 48 -2.17 -13.66 7.72
N THR A 49 -2.60 -14.08 8.90
CA THR A 49 -3.57 -13.34 9.74
C THR A 49 -3.01 -11.97 10.12
N GLU A 50 -1.74 -11.92 10.51
CA GLU A 50 -1.09 -10.65 10.89
C GLU A 50 -0.93 -9.74 9.67
N MET A 51 -0.49 -10.28 8.54
CA MET A 51 -0.34 -9.50 7.31
C MET A 51 -1.66 -8.92 6.82
N MET A 52 -2.74 -9.70 6.83
CA MET A 52 -4.08 -9.22 6.49
C MET A 52 -4.53 -8.06 7.39
N ARG A 53 -4.25 -8.16 8.70
CA ARG A 53 -4.58 -7.12 9.68
C ARG A 53 -3.78 -5.84 9.43
N LEU A 54 -2.46 -5.95 9.23
CA LEU A 54 -1.57 -4.81 8.96
C LEU A 54 -1.93 -4.12 7.64
N SER A 55 -2.19 -4.90 6.59
CA SER A 55 -2.52 -4.39 5.25
C SER A 55 -3.98 -3.99 5.08
N ARG A 56 -4.81 -4.09 6.14
CA ARG A 56 -6.25 -3.81 6.09
C ARG A 56 -6.99 -4.59 4.99
N ILE A 57 -6.55 -5.81 4.69
CA ILE A 57 -7.21 -6.70 3.72
C ILE A 57 -8.10 -7.68 4.50
N GLY A 58 -9.42 -7.53 4.38
CA GLY A 58 -10.37 -8.45 5.01
C GLY A 58 -10.62 -9.76 4.24
N SER A 59 -10.33 -9.78 2.94
CA SER A 59 -10.60 -10.93 2.07
C SER A 59 -9.37 -11.82 1.89
N VAL A 60 -9.53 -13.11 2.20
CA VAL A 60 -8.52 -14.16 2.00
C VAL A 60 -8.04 -14.19 0.55
N ASN A 61 -8.99 -14.15 -0.38
CA ASN A 61 -8.73 -14.25 -1.81
C ASN A 61 -7.97 -13.02 -2.31
N THR A 62 -8.35 -11.83 -1.84
CA THR A 62 -7.64 -10.59 -2.17
C THR A 62 -6.21 -10.65 -1.67
N TYR A 63 -5.98 -11.08 -0.43
CA TYR A 63 -4.63 -11.24 0.11
C TYR A 63 -3.80 -12.23 -0.72
N ALA A 64 -4.32 -13.43 -0.97
CA ALA A 64 -3.62 -14.48 -1.71
C ALA A 64 -3.27 -14.04 -3.14
N ARG A 65 -4.19 -13.36 -3.82
CA ARG A 65 -3.96 -12.78 -5.14
C ARG A 65 -2.86 -11.70 -5.07
N CYS A 66 -2.98 -10.74 -4.16
CA CYS A 66 -2.06 -9.62 -4.07
C CYS A 66 -0.64 -10.05 -3.68
N ILE A 67 -0.47 -10.99 -2.75
CA ILE A 67 0.87 -11.46 -2.36
C ILE A 67 1.54 -12.24 -3.49
N LYS A 68 0.77 -13.05 -4.23
CA LYS A 68 1.27 -13.74 -5.42
C LYS A 68 1.64 -12.76 -6.52
N GLN A 69 0.82 -11.74 -6.77
CA GLN A 69 1.14 -10.71 -7.77
C GLN A 69 2.37 -9.89 -7.39
N LEU A 70 2.50 -9.49 -6.12
CA LEU A 70 3.71 -8.84 -5.61
C LEU A 70 4.97 -9.69 -5.82
N HIS A 71 4.83 -11.02 -5.69
CA HIS A 71 5.89 -11.97 -5.99
C HIS A 71 6.21 -12.02 -7.48
N ASP A 72 5.20 -12.24 -8.32
CA ASP A 72 5.33 -12.35 -9.76
C ASP A 72 5.89 -11.05 -10.39
N TRP A 73 5.64 -9.89 -9.77
CA TRP A 73 6.13 -8.58 -10.21
C TRP A 73 7.48 -8.16 -9.62
N GLY A 74 8.11 -9.00 -8.79
CA GLY A 74 9.45 -8.72 -8.27
C GLY A 74 9.51 -7.64 -7.19
N TYR A 75 8.43 -7.41 -6.46
CA TYR A 75 8.45 -6.54 -5.27
C TYR A 75 8.87 -7.32 -4.01
N VAL A 76 8.51 -8.60 -3.94
CA VAL A 76 8.84 -9.51 -2.84
C VAL A 76 9.15 -10.91 -3.39
N GLU A 77 9.83 -11.72 -2.62
CA GLU A 77 9.93 -13.16 -2.83
C GLU A 77 9.08 -13.84 -1.76
N TYR A 78 8.05 -14.59 -2.16
CA TYR A 78 7.10 -15.22 -1.22
C TYR A 78 7.15 -16.73 -1.33
N SER A 79 7.48 -17.39 -0.21
CA SER A 79 7.44 -18.85 -0.08
C SER A 79 6.35 -19.23 0.93
N PRO A 80 5.20 -19.77 0.50
CA PRO A 80 4.16 -20.23 1.41
C PRO A 80 4.67 -21.36 2.29
N ALA A 81 4.25 -21.39 3.55
CA ALA A 81 4.55 -22.52 4.41
C ALA A 81 3.73 -23.76 4.05
N ALA A 82 4.38 -24.93 4.09
CA ALA A 82 3.73 -26.22 3.85
C ALA A 82 2.98 -26.75 5.10
N ASN A 83 3.31 -26.27 6.30
CA ASN A 83 2.76 -26.77 7.56
C ASN A 83 2.43 -25.61 8.52
N LEU A 84 1.43 -25.81 9.40
CA LEU A 84 0.92 -24.79 10.32
C LEU A 84 1.98 -24.29 11.33
N HIS A 85 2.99 -25.12 11.61
CA HIS A 85 4.07 -24.82 12.56
C HIS A 85 5.16 -23.91 11.97
N SER A 86 5.22 -23.77 10.64
CA SER A 86 6.15 -22.85 9.98
C SER A 86 5.33 -21.68 9.42
N GLY A 87 5.74 -20.44 9.73
CA GLY A 87 5.16 -19.27 9.06
C GLY A 87 5.58 -19.22 7.59
N SER A 88 4.78 -18.59 6.73
CA SER A 88 5.23 -18.32 5.36
C SER A 88 6.47 -17.42 5.41
N ILE A 89 7.38 -17.61 4.47
CA ILE A 89 8.63 -16.87 4.41
C ILE A 89 8.52 -15.81 3.33
N ILE A 90 9.02 -14.61 3.61
CA ILE A 90 9.07 -13.53 2.63
C ILE A 90 10.44 -12.81 2.66
N SER A 91 10.90 -12.37 1.49
CA SER A 91 12.03 -11.46 1.34
C SER A 91 11.57 -10.23 0.57
N CYS A 92 11.95 -9.03 1.01
CA CYS A 92 11.67 -7.82 0.25
C CYS A 92 12.83 -7.53 -0.73
N ILE A 93 12.50 -7.18 -1.98
CA ILE A 93 13.48 -6.72 -2.96
C ILE A 93 13.96 -5.32 -2.60
N ARG A 94 15.24 -5.01 -2.86
CA ARG A 94 15.85 -3.73 -2.49
C ARG A 94 15.67 -2.69 -3.60
N PHE A 95 15.16 -1.52 -3.24
CA PHE A 95 15.06 -0.36 -4.13
C PHE A 95 15.98 0.80 -3.72
N ASP A 96 16.86 0.59 -2.73
CA ASP A 96 17.79 1.64 -2.25
C ASP A 96 19.10 1.72 -3.04
N ILE A 97 19.37 0.73 -3.89
CA ILE A 97 20.57 0.65 -4.72
C ILE A 97 20.23 1.26 -6.09
N CYS A 98 20.63 2.52 -6.32
CA CYS A 98 20.75 3.00 -7.70
C CYS A 98 21.89 2.21 -8.33
N VAL A 99 21.59 1.38 -9.32
CA VAL A 99 22.64 0.94 -10.24
C VAL A 99 22.88 2.12 -11.17
N GLU A 100 23.83 2.97 -10.79
CA GLU A 100 24.49 3.83 -11.75
C GLU A 100 25.27 2.91 -12.70
N THR A 101 24.64 2.44 -13.78
CA THR A 101 25.41 2.07 -14.95
C THR A 101 26.09 3.33 -15.41
N THR A 102 27.36 3.45 -15.04
CA THR A 102 28.26 4.55 -15.36
C THR A 102 28.30 4.77 -16.87
N SER A 103 27.62 5.81 -17.32
CA SER A 103 28.09 6.67 -18.39
C SER A 103 28.17 8.09 -17.83
N ASP A 104 29.28 8.31 -17.13
CA ASP A 104 30.02 9.56 -16.93
C ASP A 104 29.36 10.79 -16.27
N THR A 105 30.04 11.15 -15.17
CA THR A 105 30.31 12.51 -14.67
C THR A 105 29.26 13.19 -13.79
N ALA A 106 29.55 13.09 -12.49
CA ALA A 106 29.35 14.08 -11.42
C ALA A 106 28.02 14.85 -11.39
N SER A 107 27.21 14.58 -10.37
CA SER A 107 26.50 15.65 -9.67
C SER A 107 26.15 15.25 -8.23
N ASP A 108 26.60 16.11 -7.34
CA ASP A 108 26.27 16.19 -5.92
C ASP A 108 24.77 16.00 -5.63
N THR A 109 24.52 15.27 -4.54
CA THR A 109 23.40 15.41 -3.59
C THR A 109 22.26 16.37 -3.98
N LEU A 110 21.25 15.95 -4.75
CA LEU A 110 19.95 16.63 -4.76
C LEU A 110 18.79 15.66 -5.01
N LEU A 111 17.79 15.76 -4.14
CA LEU A 111 16.44 15.24 -4.31
C LEU A 111 15.88 15.66 -5.68
N PRO A 112 15.22 14.78 -6.45
CA PRO A 112 14.50 15.24 -7.63
C PRO A 112 13.30 16.08 -7.16
N ASN A 113 13.43 17.39 -7.37
CA ASN A 113 12.37 18.37 -7.24
C ASN A 113 11.22 17.99 -8.17
N THR A 114 10.05 17.69 -7.61
CA THR A 114 8.78 17.77 -8.32
C THR A 114 8.47 19.24 -8.63
N THR A 115 8.95 19.71 -9.78
CA THR A 115 8.49 20.95 -10.42
C THR A 115 8.09 20.66 -11.85
N ASN A 116 6.79 20.43 -12.06
CA ASN A 116 6.15 20.59 -13.36
C ASN A 116 5.32 21.88 -13.34
N LYS A 117 5.92 22.98 -13.83
CA LYS A 117 5.26 24.08 -14.56
C LYS A 117 5.67 23.88 -16.03
N SER A 118 4.85 24.02 -17.06
CA SER A 118 3.50 24.55 -17.23
C SER A 118 3.02 24.21 -18.65
N LYS A 119 1.71 24.06 -18.85
CA LYS A 119 0.97 24.75 -19.93
C LYS A 119 -0.53 24.70 -19.66
N GLU A 120 -1.11 25.90 -19.65
CA GLU A 120 -2.49 26.21 -19.30
C GLU A 120 -3.52 25.61 -20.27
N SER A 121 -4.68 25.26 -19.71
CA SER A 121 -5.99 25.36 -20.37
C SER A 121 -7.08 25.53 -19.30
N LYS A 122 -7.68 26.72 -19.33
CA LYS A 122 -8.73 27.33 -18.50
C LYS A 122 -9.88 26.39 -18.06
N SER A 123 -10.32 26.52 -16.80
CA SER A 123 -11.57 27.21 -16.39
C SER A 123 -12.03 26.75 -14.99
N GLY A 124 -12.75 27.61 -14.25
CA GLY A 124 -13.63 27.16 -13.17
C GLY A 124 -13.35 27.73 -11.78
N ILE A 125 -13.80 28.96 -11.58
CA ILE A 125 -13.92 29.68 -10.30
C ILE A 125 -14.75 28.87 -9.29
N PHE A 126 -14.21 28.58 -8.09
CA PHE A 126 -15.03 28.25 -6.92
C PHE A 126 -14.99 29.38 -5.91
N LYS A 127 -16.12 30.11 -5.84
CA LYS A 127 -16.40 31.13 -4.84
C LYS A 127 -16.50 30.50 -3.45
N LYS A 128 -15.94 31.18 -2.45
CA LYS A 128 -16.27 31.01 -1.03
C LYS A 128 -17.64 31.64 -0.78
N GLU A 129 -18.56 30.89 -0.19
CA GLU A 129 -19.72 31.46 0.50
C GLU A 129 -19.98 30.79 1.85
N THR A 130 -20.75 31.51 2.64
CA THR A 130 -20.65 31.75 4.07
C THR A 130 -21.62 30.88 4.87
N LYS A 131 -21.34 30.72 6.16
CA LYS A 131 -22.21 30.07 7.16
C LYS A 131 -23.65 30.60 7.12
N LYS A 132 -24.63 29.69 7.14
CA LYS A 132 -25.98 29.97 7.67
C LYS A 132 -26.51 28.74 8.42
N LYS A 133 -26.75 28.91 9.72
CA LYS A 133 -27.56 28.01 10.56
C LYS A 133 -29.01 28.16 10.15
N LEU A 134 -29.74 27.04 10.00
CA LEU A 134 -31.14 27.00 10.40
C LEU A 134 -31.51 25.58 10.88
N ASN A 135 -32.28 25.59 11.96
CA ASN A 135 -32.76 24.48 12.78
C ASN A 135 -34.03 23.89 12.17
N GLY A 136 -34.24 22.58 12.24
CA GLY A 136 -35.48 21.96 11.74
C GLY A 136 -35.47 20.44 11.76
N LYS A 137 -36.01 19.88 12.85
CA LYS A 137 -36.43 18.49 13.09
C LYS A 137 -36.67 17.67 11.81
N ASN A 138 -36.03 16.50 11.69
CA ASN A 138 -36.70 15.31 11.14
C ASN A 138 -36.12 14.01 11.71
N ARG A 139 -37.04 13.07 11.89
CA ARG A 139 -37.05 11.97 12.86
C ARG A 139 -36.19 10.77 12.40
N LEU A 140 -35.37 10.25 13.31
CA LEU A 140 -34.86 8.88 13.24
C LEU A 140 -36.02 7.95 13.64
N HIS A 141 -36.50 7.14 12.71
CA HIS A 141 -37.32 5.97 13.01
C HIS A 141 -36.67 4.80 12.25
N ALA A 142 -35.81 4.06 12.94
CA ALA A 142 -35.40 2.73 12.51
C ALA A 142 -36.08 1.76 13.47
N SER A 143 -37.22 1.22 13.05
CA SER A 143 -37.91 0.14 13.74
C SER A 143 -37.02 -1.10 13.70
N ILE A 144 -36.71 -1.66 14.87
CA ILE A 144 -36.09 -2.97 15.01
C ILE A 144 -37.23 -3.97 15.09
N ASP A 145 -37.65 -4.52 13.96
CA ASP A 145 -38.56 -5.65 13.91
C ASP A 145 -37.97 -6.69 12.95
N LYS A 146 -37.19 -7.63 13.48
CA LYS A 146 -36.95 -8.93 12.84
C LYS A 146 -37.50 -10.00 13.77
N ASP A 147 -38.72 -10.40 13.44
CA ASP A 147 -39.46 -11.51 14.01
C ASP A 147 -38.83 -12.83 13.55
N TYR A 148 -38.42 -13.67 14.51
CA TYR A 148 -37.80 -14.98 14.30
C TYR A 148 -38.87 -16.08 14.36
N SER A 149 -39.77 -16.09 13.37
CA SER A 149 -40.87 -17.05 13.31
C SER A 149 -41.02 -17.66 11.92
N GLU A 150 -40.08 -18.51 11.50
CA GLU A 150 -40.34 -19.57 10.50
C GLU A 150 -39.64 -20.88 10.91
N PRO A 151 -40.32 -22.04 10.83
CA PRO A 151 -39.77 -23.31 11.30
C PRO A 151 -38.95 -24.04 10.22
N LEU A 152 -37.85 -24.65 10.69
CA LEU A 152 -36.93 -25.66 10.12
C LEU A 152 -36.88 -25.87 8.60
#